data_AF-A0A258JV04-F1
#
_entry.id   AF-A0A258JV04-F1
#
_cell.length_a   1.000
_cell.length_b   1.000
_cell.length_c   1.000
_cell.angle_alpha   90.00
_cell.angle_beta   90.00
_cell.angle_gamma   90.00
#
_symmetry.space_group_name_H-M   'P 1'
#
loop_
_entity.id
_entity.type
_entity.pdbx_description
1 polymer ?
#
loop_
_entity_poly.entity_id
_entity_poly.type
_entity_poly.pdbx_seq_one_letter_code
_entity_poly.pdbx_strand_id
1 'polypeptide(L)'
;MNYYKKVIGCLFVVFSIVSCTSVKDSKTKKASIAFLSDVHLLDIYGAFSDSDYKGIQNPVDGKYTLARTMKSQLQSTRLFNENYFAFIAALDDVAKRNIKTVLLPGDFSDDGQPINIRGLKKILNEYSNKYGIHFIITTGNHDVAKPFLTDSGKTDFLGEGGKEQVIMSKAGMYVPKNANEVPAVITKDIGTMGYAEVLEELGDFGFFPKKTDLYWETPFTSYNPDNYTFEKALEQSTIEKRTYAIPPYNSQIPDLSYLVELANDVWFLAIDGNVYVPKEGAKERPKNPQNYNSPGGGYNQVLTHKKHLIAWATKVVQEAKKRGKTLIAFSHYPMVEFNDDASEMMKKLFGEDKMQLHRVPTEEVAQLFAEAGVQLHFAGHMHINDTGIRQYKNGKALFNIQIPSLAAYIPGYKILTIQNKNKVQIETVVLDSVAGFKTLFPLYEQEYAYLERTKDPKIWDKGILESKNYHEFTNWHLKELVRSRFLEKDWPTAFKSFMLKATASELLAFAKVSPSKIEKYKNENWTGFDMIFDFHRLYSADELALKDIGEDRMHQYKMIINSYTDYYKKKANPTAAETSFYEFCSIFKSFLNAAPSDKFIINLRRNTIH
;
A
#
# COMPACT_ATOMS: atom_id res chain seq x y z
N MET A 1 -32.71 -58.92 -76.80
CA MET A 1 -31.52 -59.55 -76.22
C MET A 1 -31.10 -58.73 -75.01
N ASN A 2 -31.37 -59.27 -73.81
CA ASN A 2 -30.62 -59.07 -72.56
C ASN A 2 -30.19 -57.66 -72.08
N TYR A 3 -30.71 -57.32 -70.89
CA TYR A 3 -29.98 -57.15 -69.62
C TYR A 3 -30.07 -55.81 -68.85
N TYR A 4 -30.50 -55.97 -67.59
CA TYR A 4 -30.06 -55.37 -66.33
C TYR A 4 -30.77 -54.16 -65.68
N LYS A 5 -31.02 -54.43 -64.39
CA LYS A 5 -31.70 -53.69 -63.32
C LYS A 5 -30.77 -52.66 -62.63
N LYS A 6 -31.43 -51.75 -61.90
CA LYS A 6 -31.21 -51.36 -60.48
C LYS A 6 -30.28 -50.17 -60.12
N VAL A 7 -30.79 -49.37 -59.16
CA VAL A 7 -30.17 -48.69 -57.99
C VAL A 7 -30.25 -47.15 -57.92
N ILE A 8 -31.25 -46.68 -57.17
CA ILE A 8 -31.20 -45.81 -55.95
C ILE A 8 -30.21 -44.62 -55.90
N GLY A 9 -30.76 -43.43 -55.61
CA GLY A 9 -30.21 -42.56 -54.56
C GLY A 9 -29.85 -41.13 -54.95
N CYS A 10 -30.72 -40.17 -54.66
CA CYS A 10 -30.51 -39.17 -53.60
C CYS A 10 -31.52 -38.01 -53.70
N LEU A 11 -32.41 -37.98 -52.70
CA LEU A 11 -33.15 -36.80 -52.26
C LEU A 11 -32.19 -35.69 -51.79
N PHE A 12 -32.74 -34.48 -51.67
CA PHE A 12 -32.21 -33.26 -51.03
C PHE A 12 -31.56 -32.22 -51.95
N VAL A 13 -32.42 -31.47 -52.64
CA VAL A 13 -32.21 -30.04 -52.87
C VAL A 13 -33.37 -29.30 -52.19
N VAL A 14 -33.28 -29.18 -50.87
CA VAL A 14 -33.97 -28.12 -50.13
C VAL A 14 -32.91 -27.05 -49.88
N PHE A 15 -33.15 -25.87 -50.45
CA PHE A 15 -32.39 -24.65 -50.20
C PHE A 15 -32.38 -24.34 -48.70
N SER A 16 -31.35 -24.79 -47.99
CA SER A 16 -31.01 -24.27 -46.67
C SER A 16 -30.42 -22.88 -46.86
N ILE A 17 -31.24 -21.86 -46.63
CA ILE A 17 -30.78 -20.52 -46.31
C ILE A 17 -30.04 -20.63 -44.98
N VAL A 18 -28.73 -20.91 -45.05
CA VAL A 18 -27.84 -20.77 -43.90
C VAL A 18 -27.71 -19.28 -43.67
N SER A 19 -28.45 -18.81 -42.67
CA SER A 19 -28.27 -17.52 -42.04
C SER A 19 -26.81 -17.44 -41.59
N CYS A 20 -25.97 -16.78 -42.39
CA CYS A 20 -24.68 -16.29 -41.96
C CYS A 20 -24.95 -15.15 -40.97
N THR A 21 -25.34 -15.49 -39.75
CA THR A 21 -25.07 -14.60 -38.62
C THR A 21 -23.56 -14.56 -38.51
N SER A 22 -22.96 -13.49 -39.02
CA SER A 22 -21.60 -13.11 -38.67
C SER A 22 -21.56 -13.05 -37.14
N VAL A 23 -21.03 -14.09 -36.51
CA VAL A 23 -20.59 -14.02 -35.13
C VAL A 23 -19.50 -12.97 -35.16
N LYS A 24 -19.87 -11.73 -34.86
CA LYS A 24 -18.90 -10.71 -34.48
C LYS A 24 -18.16 -11.35 -33.32
N ASP A 25 -16.91 -11.73 -33.56
CA ASP A 25 -15.92 -11.89 -32.51
C ASP A 25 -15.87 -10.54 -31.80
N SER A 26 -16.77 -10.36 -30.84
CA SER A 26 -16.63 -9.40 -29.78
C SER A 26 -15.36 -9.84 -29.08
N LYS A 27 -14.22 -9.26 -29.48
CA LYS A 27 -13.05 -9.15 -28.62
C LYS A 27 -13.56 -8.51 -27.34
N THR A 28 -13.97 -9.33 -26.38
CA THR A 28 -14.38 -8.90 -25.06
C THR A 28 -13.19 -8.11 -24.53
N LYS A 29 -13.37 -6.79 -24.45
CA LYS A 29 -12.32 -5.88 -24.01
C LYS A 29 -11.95 -6.34 -22.61
N LYS A 30 -10.72 -6.82 -22.42
CA LYS A 30 -10.25 -7.33 -21.12
C LYS A 30 -10.48 -6.24 -20.08
N ALA A 31 -11.16 -6.58 -18.98
CA ALA A 31 -11.41 -5.63 -17.90
C ALA A 31 -10.10 -5.39 -17.15
N SER A 32 -9.67 -4.13 -17.09
CA SER A 32 -8.50 -3.69 -16.34
C SER A 32 -8.94 -2.81 -15.18
N ILE A 33 -8.35 -3.04 -14.01
CA ILE A 33 -8.60 -2.32 -12.76
C ILE A 33 -7.26 -1.80 -12.24
N ALA A 34 -7.20 -0.54 -11.86
CA ALA A 34 -6.02 0.03 -11.20
C ALA A 34 -6.19 0.05 -9.68
N PHE A 35 -5.11 -0.14 -8.94
CA PHE A 35 -5.06 -0.06 -7.48
C PHE A 35 -3.99 0.93 -7.07
N LEU A 36 -4.40 1.98 -6.35
CA LEU A 36 -3.53 3.00 -5.80
C LEU A 36 -3.72 2.99 -4.28
N SER A 37 -2.75 2.44 -3.55
CA SER A 37 -2.79 2.38 -2.08
C SER A 37 -1.83 3.39 -1.48
N ASP A 38 -2.09 3.79 -0.24
CA ASP A 38 -1.15 4.61 0.54
C ASP A 38 -0.76 5.88 -0.21
N VAL A 39 -1.76 6.54 -0.79
CA VAL A 39 -1.59 7.82 -1.48
C VAL A 39 -1.12 8.89 -0.50
N HIS A 40 -1.61 8.83 0.74
CA HIS A 40 -1.27 9.74 1.84
C HIS A 40 -1.43 11.22 1.47
N LEU A 41 -2.47 11.54 0.68
CA LEU A 41 -2.62 12.87 0.10
C LEU A 41 -2.59 13.96 1.18
N LEU A 42 -1.57 14.81 1.11
CA LEU A 42 -1.60 16.14 1.68
C LEU A 42 -2.02 17.10 0.58
N ASP A 43 -3.17 17.76 0.72
CA ASP A 43 -3.57 18.80 -0.24
C ASP A 43 -2.74 20.06 0.02
N ILE A 44 -1.53 20.08 -0.55
CA ILE A 44 -0.57 21.17 -0.37
C ILE A 44 -1.09 22.52 -0.89
N TYR A 45 -2.16 22.54 -1.70
CA TYR A 45 -2.82 23.76 -2.19
C TYR A 45 -4.24 23.93 -1.60
N GLY A 46 -4.57 23.14 -0.58
CA GLY A 46 -5.84 23.21 0.11
C GLY A 46 -6.01 24.52 0.87
N ALA A 47 -7.26 24.83 1.21
CA ALA A 47 -7.61 25.97 2.05
C ALA A 47 -8.32 25.48 3.32
N PHE A 48 -7.96 26.07 4.45
CA PHE A 48 -8.69 25.91 5.70
C PHE A 48 -10.03 26.64 5.60
N SER A 49 -11.07 26.01 6.14
CA SER A 49 -12.45 26.50 6.14
C SER A 49 -12.72 27.50 7.25
N ASP A 50 -11.89 27.51 8.30
CA ASP A 50 -12.05 28.31 9.51
C ASP A 50 -10.80 29.12 9.89
N SER A 51 -9.85 29.29 8.96
CA SER A 51 -8.62 30.07 9.15
C SER A 51 -8.16 30.74 7.86
N ASP A 52 -7.69 31.98 7.95
CA ASP A 52 -7.13 32.74 6.83
C ASP A 52 -5.67 32.39 6.50
N TYR A 53 -5.05 31.49 7.28
CA TYR A 53 -3.67 31.07 7.03
C TYR A 53 -3.58 30.24 5.74
N LYS A 54 -2.73 30.68 4.81
CA LYS A 54 -2.60 30.08 3.47
C LYS A 54 -1.38 29.17 3.32
N GLY A 55 -0.48 29.15 4.31
CA GLY A 55 0.84 28.55 4.15
C GLY A 55 1.88 29.55 3.64
N ILE A 56 2.95 29.02 3.06
CA ILE A 56 4.06 29.80 2.51
C ILE A 56 3.92 29.99 1.00
N GLN A 57 4.27 31.18 0.50
CA GLN A 57 4.24 31.42 -0.93
C GLN A 57 5.43 30.75 -1.61
N ASN A 58 5.14 29.92 -2.60
CA ASN A 58 6.15 29.27 -3.42
C ASN A 58 6.74 30.29 -4.43
N PRO A 59 8.06 30.52 -4.42
CA PRO A 59 8.69 31.47 -5.35
C PRO A 59 8.66 31.01 -6.82
N VAL A 60 8.40 29.72 -7.09
CA VAL A 60 8.36 29.17 -8.46
C VAL A 60 7.09 29.59 -9.20
N ASP A 61 5.92 29.50 -8.57
CA ASP A 61 4.63 29.71 -9.22
C ASP A 61 3.72 30.72 -8.50
N GLY A 62 4.19 31.31 -7.40
CA GLY A 62 3.48 32.32 -6.62
C GLY A 62 2.30 31.79 -5.81
N LYS A 63 2.03 30.48 -5.80
CA LYS A 63 0.94 29.88 -5.03
C LYS A 63 1.34 29.71 -3.57
N TYR A 64 0.36 29.84 -2.69
CA TYR A 64 0.56 29.46 -1.30
C TYR A 64 0.48 27.95 -1.14
N THR A 65 1.33 27.40 -0.27
CA THR A 65 1.47 25.97 -0.04
C THR A 65 1.50 25.61 1.44
N LEU A 66 0.78 24.55 1.80
CA LEU A 66 0.77 23.91 3.11
C LEU A 66 1.73 22.71 3.11
N ALA A 67 2.98 22.93 2.72
CA ALA A 67 4.00 21.87 2.68
C ALA A 67 4.51 21.51 4.08
N ARG A 68 4.89 20.25 4.29
CA ARG A 68 5.68 19.80 5.45
C ARG A 68 7.17 20.05 5.22
N THR A 69 7.93 20.15 6.30
CA THR A 69 9.39 20.32 6.23
C THR A 69 10.06 19.10 5.59
N MET A 70 11.12 19.32 4.81
CA MET A 70 11.97 18.26 4.25
C MET A 70 12.62 17.42 5.34
N LYS A 71 13.01 18.06 6.46
CA LYS A 71 13.46 17.35 7.67
C LYS A 71 12.45 16.32 8.16
N SER A 72 11.16 16.66 8.16
CA SER A 72 10.10 15.71 8.53
C SER A 72 9.93 14.61 7.49
N GLN A 73 9.92 14.96 6.20
CA GLN A 73 9.81 13.97 5.11
C GLN A 73 10.90 12.89 5.23
N LEU A 74 12.15 13.28 5.47
CA LEU A 74 13.30 12.36 5.56
C LEU A 74 13.35 11.53 6.84
N GLN A 75 12.48 11.81 7.82
CA GLN A 75 12.33 11.00 9.04
C GLN A 75 11.08 10.10 9.00
N SER A 76 10.21 10.29 8.01
CA SER A 76 8.97 9.54 7.80
C SER A 76 9.16 8.42 6.78
N THR A 77 8.49 7.28 6.97
CA THR A 77 8.47 6.17 6.00
C THR A 77 7.70 6.49 4.71
N ARG A 78 7.24 7.73 4.57
CA ARG A 78 6.60 8.28 3.38
C ARG A 78 6.97 9.75 3.22
N LEU A 79 7.02 10.19 1.96
CA LEU A 79 6.94 11.59 1.60
C LEU A 79 5.57 12.16 1.98
N PHE A 80 5.53 13.44 2.34
CA PHE A 80 4.33 14.17 2.72
C PHE A 80 3.83 15.09 1.61
N ASN A 81 4.72 15.61 0.76
CA ASN A 81 4.40 16.70 -0.14
C ASN A 81 4.31 16.25 -1.61
N GLU A 82 5.34 15.58 -2.12
CA GLU A 82 5.46 15.26 -3.55
C GLU A 82 4.42 14.24 -4.03
N ASN A 83 3.87 13.46 -3.10
CA ASN A 83 2.79 12.52 -3.38
C ASN A 83 1.51 13.21 -3.88
N TYR A 84 1.31 14.51 -3.64
CA TYR A 84 0.27 15.31 -4.32
C TYR A 84 0.44 15.23 -5.86
N PHE A 85 1.65 15.50 -6.35
CA PHE A 85 1.95 15.46 -7.78
C PHE A 85 1.98 14.01 -8.30
N ALA A 86 2.50 13.07 -7.50
CA ALA A 86 2.55 11.67 -7.87
C ALA A 86 1.15 11.06 -8.05
N PHE A 87 0.19 11.45 -7.19
CA PHE A 87 -1.19 11.00 -7.31
C PHE A 87 -1.86 11.47 -8.60
N ILE A 88 -1.70 12.74 -8.94
CA ILE A 88 -2.19 13.31 -10.21
C ILE A 88 -1.52 12.59 -11.39
N ALA A 89 -0.20 12.38 -11.35
CA ALA A 89 0.52 11.68 -12.41
C ALA A 89 0.05 10.22 -12.59
N ALA A 90 -0.21 9.50 -11.49
CA ALA A 90 -0.75 8.15 -11.54
C ALA A 90 -2.17 8.13 -12.14
N LEU A 91 -3.05 9.05 -11.74
CA LEU A 91 -4.40 9.14 -12.28
C LEU A 91 -4.40 9.56 -13.77
N ASP A 92 -3.50 10.43 -14.18
CA ASP A 92 -3.30 10.77 -15.59
C ASP A 92 -2.87 9.56 -16.42
N ASP A 93 -1.95 8.73 -15.89
CA ASP A 93 -1.54 7.50 -16.56
C ASP A 93 -2.69 6.48 -16.65
N VAL A 94 -3.45 6.30 -15.56
CA VAL A 94 -4.66 5.47 -15.52
C VAL A 94 -5.68 5.94 -16.57
N ALA A 95 -5.92 7.26 -16.68
CA ALA A 95 -6.81 7.85 -17.67
C ALA A 95 -6.31 7.63 -19.10
N LYS A 96 -5.01 7.83 -19.35
CA LYS A 96 -4.36 7.56 -20.66
C LYS A 96 -4.48 6.09 -21.07
N ARG A 97 -4.39 5.17 -20.11
CA ARG A 97 -4.62 3.72 -20.32
C ARG A 97 -6.09 3.35 -20.50
N ASN A 98 -7.00 4.32 -20.38
CA ASN A 98 -8.45 4.15 -20.47
C ASN A 98 -8.98 3.08 -19.47
N ILE A 99 -8.40 3.05 -18.28
CA ILE A 99 -8.90 2.24 -17.16
C ILE A 99 -10.06 3.02 -16.51
N LYS A 100 -11.19 2.33 -16.28
CA LYS A 100 -12.43 2.96 -15.77
C LYS A 100 -12.75 2.61 -14.32
N THR A 101 -12.05 1.64 -13.73
CA THR A 101 -12.26 1.25 -12.34
C THR A 101 -10.95 1.38 -11.59
N VAL A 102 -10.97 2.15 -10.51
CA VAL A 102 -9.81 2.46 -9.69
C VAL A 102 -10.15 2.19 -8.23
N LEU A 103 -9.35 1.36 -7.58
CA LEU A 103 -9.50 1.00 -6.18
C LEU A 103 -8.45 1.71 -5.34
N LEU A 104 -8.85 2.25 -4.19
CA LEU A 104 -7.94 2.83 -3.18
C LEU A 104 -8.02 2.00 -1.88
N PRO A 105 -7.10 1.04 -1.67
CA PRO A 105 -7.04 0.21 -0.47
C PRO A 105 -6.51 0.94 0.79
N GLY A 106 -7.16 2.04 1.16
CA GLY A 106 -6.82 2.80 2.37
C GLY A 106 -5.57 3.66 2.28
N ASP A 107 -5.41 4.46 3.32
CA ASP A 107 -4.42 5.53 3.47
C ASP A 107 -4.40 6.46 2.26
N PHE A 108 -5.58 6.88 1.84
CA PHE A 108 -5.75 7.83 0.73
C PHE A 108 -5.45 9.28 1.15
N SER A 109 -5.44 9.59 2.44
CA SER A 109 -5.25 10.95 2.99
C SER A 109 -4.17 11.02 4.06
N ASP A 110 -3.55 12.18 4.23
CA ASP A 110 -2.71 12.47 5.40
C ASP A 110 -3.60 12.65 6.64
N ASP A 111 -3.63 11.63 7.49
CA ASP A 111 -4.28 11.57 8.81
C ASP A 111 -5.80 11.87 8.84
N GLY A 112 -6.52 11.66 7.74
CA GLY A 112 -7.97 11.86 7.72
C GLY A 112 -8.35 13.30 8.02
N GLN A 113 -7.45 14.25 7.77
CA GLN A 113 -7.66 15.65 8.05
C GLN A 113 -8.70 16.22 7.10
N PRO A 114 -9.71 16.99 7.58
CA PRO A 114 -10.76 17.53 6.73
C PRO A 114 -10.28 18.24 5.46
N ILE A 115 -9.18 19.00 5.54
CA ILE A 115 -8.59 19.66 4.36
C ILE A 115 -8.16 18.66 3.27
N ASN A 116 -7.53 17.56 3.67
CA ASN A 116 -7.03 16.52 2.77
C ASN A 116 -8.16 15.67 2.21
N ILE A 117 -9.18 15.37 3.02
CA ILE A 117 -10.37 14.64 2.60
C ILE A 117 -11.14 15.42 1.52
N ARG A 118 -11.32 16.74 1.70
CA ARG A 118 -11.95 17.60 0.69
C ARG A 118 -11.09 17.71 -0.58
N GLY A 119 -9.77 17.81 -0.44
CA GLY A 119 -8.82 17.79 -1.55
C GLY A 119 -8.93 16.50 -2.37
N LEU A 120 -8.94 15.34 -1.70
CA LEU A 120 -9.14 14.04 -2.33
C LEU A 120 -10.46 13.98 -3.07
N LYS A 121 -11.58 14.31 -2.41
CA LYS A 121 -12.92 14.34 -3.01
C LYS A 121 -12.96 15.16 -4.29
N LYS A 122 -12.33 16.35 -4.28
CA LYS A 122 -12.22 17.22 -5.45
C LYS A 122 -11.47 16.54 -6.60
N ILE A 123 -10.30 15.96 -6.33
CA ILE A 123 -9.49 15.26 -7.33
C ILE A 123 -10.28 14.07 -7.91
N LEU A 124 -10.84 13.20 -7.05
CA LEU A 124 -11.60 12.04 -7.50
C LEU A 124 -12.79 12.45 -8.37
N ASN A 125 -13.56 13.46 -7.96
CA ASN A 125 -14.68 13.97 -8.76
C ASN A 125 -14.23 14.54 -10.11
N GLU A 126 -13.10 15.24 -10.17
CA GLU A 126 -12.55 15.74 -11.43
C GLU A 126 -12.25 14.59 -12.41
N TYR A 127 -11.57 13.54 -11.95
CA TYR A 127 -11.23 12.40 -12.78
C TYR A 127 -12.45 11.55 -13.15
N SER A 128 -13.42 11.42 -12.24
CA SER A 128 -14.72 10.79 -12.53
C SER A 128 -15.47 11.54 -13.62
N ASN A 129 -15.58 12.87 -13.52
CA ASN A 129 -16.33 13.68 -14.48
C ASN A 129 -15.64 13.77 -15.84
N LYS A 130 -14.31 13.96 -15.85
CA LYS A 130 -13.55 14.17 -17.09
C LYS A 130 -13.27 12.89 -17.86
N TYR A 131 -13.02 11.79 -17.15
CA TYR A 131 -12.57 10.54 -17.77
C TYR A 131 -13.51 9.36 -17.52
N GLY A 132 -14.60 9.53 -16.77
CA GLY A 132 -15.53 8.45 -16.46
C GLY A 132 -14.93 7.37 -15.56
N ILE A 133 -14.01 7.73 -14.67
CA ILE A 133 -13.39 6.81 -13.72
C ILE A 133 -14.34 6.58 -12.54
N HIS A 134 -14.58 5.32 -12.21
CA HIS A 134 -15.29 4.87 -11.01
C HIS A 134 -14.28 4.53 -9.92
N PHE A 135 -14.32 5.29 -8.82
CA PHE A 135 -13.51 5.03 -7.65
C PHE A 135 -14.26 4.17 -6.63
N ILE A 136 -13.57 3.18 -6.08
CA ILE A 136 -14.04 2.31 -5.00
C ILE A 136 -12.97 2.36 -3.91
N ILE A 137 -13.31 2.83 -2.71
CA ILE A 137 -12.34 3.04 -1.63
C ILE A 137 -12.69 2.24 -0.38
N THR A 138 -11.68 1.96 0.44
CA THR A 138 -11.84 1.51 1.84
C THR A 138 -10.89 2.31 2.71
N THR A 139 -11.08 2.30 4.03
CA THR A 139 -10.28 3.09 4.97
C THR A 139 -8.99 2.38 5.37
N GLY A 140 -7.91 3.15 5.48
CA GLY A 140 -6.69 2.76 6.19
C GLY A 140 -6.57 3.39 7.57
N ASN A 141 -5.44 3.17 8.25
CA ASN A 141 -5.23 3.66 9.61
C ASN A 141 -4.92 5.16 9.68
N HIS A 142 -4.55 5.80 8.57
CA HIS A 142 -4.41 7.24 8.49
C HIS A 142 -5.71 7.92 8.09
N ASP A 143 -6.57 7.29 7.28
CA ASP A 143 -7.86 7.90 6.90
C ASP A 143 -8.83 8.03 8.07
N VAL A 144 -8.80 7.04 8.97
CA VAL A 144 -9.55 7.05 10.23
C VAL A 144 -8.57 6.65 11.34
N ALA A 145 -7.81 7.63 11.85
CA ALA A 145 -6.83 7.39 12.91
C ALA A 145 -7.48 6.95 14.25
N LYS A 146 -8.72 7.39 14.46
CA LYS A 146 -9.60 7.09 15.60
C LYS A 146 -11.03 6.95 15.12
N PRO A 147 -11.88 6.16 15.81
CA PRO A 147 -13.23 5.88 15.30
C PRO A 147 -14.17 7.10 15.32
N PHE A 148 -13.77 8.18 16.02
CA PHE A 148 -14.54 9.42 16.17
C PHE A 148 -13.64 10.64 15.94
N LEU A 149 -14.25 11.77 15.57
CA LEU A 149 -13.59 13.06 15.42
C LEU A 149 -12.66 13.37 16.59
N THR A 150 -11.41 13.71 16.29
CA THR A 150 -10.36 13.90 17.30
C THR A 150 -9.61 15.21 17.10
N ASP A 151 -9.50 15.98 18.18
CA ASP A 151 -8.59 17.14 18.23
C ASP A 151 -7.14 16.68 18.00
N SER A 152 -6.44 17.33 17.06
CA SER A 152 -5.13 16.91 16.56
C SER A 152 -4.31 18.11 16.07
N GLY A 153 -3.04 17.89 15.72
CA GLY A 153 -2.25 18.89 15.02
C GLY A 153 -0.87 18.38 14.61
N LYS A 154 -0.12 19.24 13.92
CA LYS A 154 1.23 18.99 13.42
C LYS A 154 2.13 20.17 13.74
N THR A 155 3.40 19.89 14.00
CA THR A 155 4.36 20.93 14.44
C THR A 155 5.39 21.28 13.37
N ASP A 156 5.26 20.69 12.19
CA ASP A 156 6.32 20.55 11.21
C ASP A 156 5.82 20.84 9.79
N PHE A 157 4.84 21.74 9.67
CA PHE A 157 4.62 22.45 8.41
C PHE A 157 5.79 23.39 8.15
N LEU A 158 6.06 23.68 6.89
CA LEU A 158 7.07 24.64 6.49
C LEU A 158 6.46 26.05 6.61
N GLY A 159 7.17 26.90 7.35
CA GLY A 159 6.79 28.28 7.65
C GLY A 159 7.78 29.30 7.08
N GLU A 160 7.53 30.57 7.39
CA GLU A 160 8.32 31.69 6.87
C GLU A 160 9.82 31.55 7.17
N GLY A 161 10.66 31.82 6.16
CA GLY A 161 12.12 31.80 6.29
C GLY A 161 12.71 30.42 6.60
N GLY A 162 12.01 29.35 6.23
CA GLY A 162 12.46 27.96 6.44
C GLY A 162 12.20 27.42 7.85
N LYS A 163 11.45 28.15 8.69
CA LYS A 163 11.09 27.72 10.05
C LYS A 163 10.00 26.65 10.04
N GLU A 164 9.84 25.95 11.16
CA GLU A 164 8.65 25.13 11.41
C GLU A 164 7.43 26.01 11.72
N GLN A 165 6.29 25.69 11.12
CA GLN A 165 4.97 26.23 11.42
C GLN A 165 4.15 25.18 12.16
N VAL A 166 3.65 25.54 13.33
CA VAL A 166 2.75 24.70 14.11
C VAL A 166 1.31 24.97 13.73
N ILE A 167 0.52 23.92 13.50
CA ILE A 167 -0.91 23.99 13.21
C ILE A 167 -1.64 23.01 14.13
N MET A 168 -2.58 23.51 14.94
CA MET A 168 -3.34 22.73 15.93
C MET A 168 -4.85 22.91 15.74
N SER A 169 -5.65 21.88 16.04
CA SER A 169 -7.11 21.98 15.93
C SER A 169 -7.75 22.83 17.02
N LYS A 170 -7.04 23.02 18.13
CA LYS A 170 -7.53 23.73 19.30
C LYS A 170 -6.42 24.49 20.00
N ALA A 171 -6.75 25.68 20.49
CA ALA A 171 -5.86 26.49 21.32
C ALA A 171 -5.45 25.74 22.60
N GLY A 172 -4.20 25.93 23.03
CA GLY A 172 -3.64 25.29 24.22
C GLY A 172 -3.12 23.86 24.02
N MET A 173 -3.24 23.28 22.81
CA MET A 173 -2.64 21.99 22.48
C MET A 173 -1.12 22.05 22.26
N TYR A 174 -0.56 23.25 22.11
CA TYR A 174 0.86 23.47 21.90
C TYR A 174 1.39 24.56 22.82
N VAL A 175 2.56 24.31 23.39
CA VAL A 175 3.33 25.30 24.15
C VAL A 175 4.60 25.58 23.35
N PRO A 176 4.82 26.83 22.88
CA PRO A 176 6.03 27.20 22.15
C PRO A 176 7.30 26.84 22.93
N LYS A 177 8.29 26.25 22.25
CA LYS A 177 9.53 25.84 22.95
C LYS A 177 10.44 27.03 23.23
N ASN A 178 10.30 28.12 22.48
CA ASN A 178 11.03 29.36 22.67
C ASN A 178 10.26 30.56 22.05
N ALA A 179 10.66 31.78 22.41
CA ALA A 179 10.00 33.01 22.00
C ALA A 179 10.15 33.36 20.50
N ASN A 180 11.02 32.66 19.76
CA ASN A 180 11.32 32.96 18.35
C ASN A 180 10.54 32.08 17.37
N GLU A 181 9.71 31.17 17.87
CA GLU A 181 8.80 30.35 17.08
C GLU A 181 7.68 31.19 16.48
N VAL A 182 7.26 30.81 15.27
CA VAL A 182 6.11 31.44 14.61
C VAL A 182 4.84 31.06 15.40
N PRO A 183 3.89 31.99 15.63
CA PRO A 183 2.66 31.67 16.33
C PRO A 183 1.93 30.47 15.73
N ALA A 184 1.45 29.57 16.59
CA ALA A 184 0.69 28.41 16.16
C ALA A 184 -0.62 28.85 15.47
N VAL A 185 -0.91 28.26 14.31
CA VAL A 185 -2.16 28.44 13.59
C VAL A 185 -3.20 27.51 14.21
N ILE A 186 -4.41 28.02 14.47
CA ILE A 186 -5.52 27.23 15.02
C ILE A 186 -6.57 27.05 13.93
N THR A 187 -6.91 25.81 13.61
CA THR A 187 -7.93 25.45 12.60
C THR A 187 -8.44 24.04 12.83
N LYS A 188 -9.76 23.84 12.86
CA LYS A 188 -10.35 22.50 13.06
C LYS A 188 -9.98 21.52 11.94
N ASP A 189 -9.63 22.03 10.76
CA ASP A 189 -9.31 21.23 9.59
C ASP A 189 -7.98 20.46 9.67
N ILE A 190 -7.16 20.70 10.71
CA ILE A 190 -5.99 19.88 11.02
C ILE A 190 -6.28 18.76 12.05
N GLY A 191 -7.49 18.75 12.62
CA GLY A 191 -8.00 17.62 13.39
C GLY A 191 -8.14 16.37 12.52
N THR A 192 -8.39 15.21 13.12
CA THR A 192 -8.60 13.96 12.35
C THR A 192 -10.07 13.58 12.37
N MET A 193 -10.65 13.30 11.21
CA MET A 193 -12.02 12.79 11.08
C MET A 193 -12.18 11.39 11.69
N GLY A 194 -13.40 11.07 12.12
CA GLY A 194 -13.81 9.71 12.46
C GLY A 194 -14.55 9.05 11.30
N TYR A 195 -15.16 7.90 11.56
CA TYR A 195 -15.90 7.18 10.53
C TYR A 195 -17.11 7.94 9.98
N ALA A 196 -17.81 8.70 10.83
CA ALA A 196 -19.01 9.44 10.43
C ALA A 196 -18.66 10.51 9.40
N GLU A 197 -17.64 11.31 9.69
CA GLU A 197 -17.24 12.42 8.85
C GLU A 197 -16.60 11.93 7.54
N VAL A 198 -15.80 10.86 7.58
CA VAL A 198 -15.25 10.24 6.35
C VAL A 198 -16.36 9.67 5.46
N LEU A 199 -17.34 8.97 6.06
CA LEU A 199 -18.47 8.42 5.31
C LEU A 199 -19.33 9.52 4.68
N GLU A 200 -19.58 10.61 5.40
CA GLU A 200 -20.32 11.77 4.89
C GLU A 200 -19.60 12.42 3.70
N GLU A 201 -18.28 12.63 3.81
CA GLU A 201 -17.55 13.33 2.76
C GLU A 201 -17.27 12.47 1.53
N LEU A 202 -16.89 11.21 1.72
CA LEU A 202 -16.42 10.32 0.66
C LEU A 202 -17.43 9.21 0.28
N GLY A 203 -18.67 9.34 0.75
CA GLY A 203 -19.72 8.35 0.58
C GLY A 203 -19.94 7.86 -0.85
N ASP A 204 -19.81 8.77 -1.82
CA ASP A 204 -20.02 8.48 -3.24
C ASP A 204 -18.93 7.59 -3.86
N PHE A 205 -17.83 7.28 -3.17
CA PHE A 205 -16.73 6.46 -3.72
C PHE A 205 -16.82 5.00 -3.27
N GLY A 206 -18.04 4.45 -3.32
CA GLY A 206 -18.36 3.03 -3.07
C GLY A 206 -18.98 2.76 -1.69
N PHE A 207 -18.78 3.64 -0.70
CA PHE A 207 -19.33 3.46 0.64
C PHE A 207 -20.86 3.52 0.69
N PHE A 208 -21.51 4.18 -0.25
CA PHE A 208 -22.95 4.14 -0.48
C PHE A 208 -23.28 3.45 -1.80
N PRO A 209 -24.43 2.73 -1.88
CA PRO A 209 -24.90 2.20 -3.15
C PRO A 209 -25.27 3.33 -4.11
N LYS A 210 -25.09 3.09 -5.41
CA LYS A 210 -25.60 3.94 -6.49
C LYS A 210 -26.67 3.21 -7.28
N LYS A 211 -27.58 3.98 -7.89
CA LYS A 211 -28.60 3.44 -8.81
C LYS A 211 -28.01 2.71 -10.02
N THR A 212 -26.76 3.02 -10.36
CA THR A 212 -26.01 2.39 -11.44
C THR A 212 -25.35 1.08 -11.03
N ASP A 213 -25.28 0.77 -9.75
CA ASP A 213 -24.67 -0.46 -9.26
C ASP A 213 -25.63 -1.63 -9.50
N LEU A 214 -25.09 -2.78 -9.90
CA LEU A 214 -25.87 -4.00 -10.09
C LEU A 214 -26.16 -4.69 -8.76
N TYR A 215 -25.24 -4.57 -7.81
CA TYR A 215 -25.38 -5.11 -6.47
C TYR A 215 -24.53 -4.32 -5.49
N TRP A 216 -25.04 -4.16 -4.27
CA TRP A 216 -24.29 -3.57 -3.16
C TRP A 216 -24.79 -4.16 -1.84
N GLU A 217 -23.89 -4.51 -0.93
CA GLU A 217 -24.25 -4.97 0.43
C GLU A 217 -23.16 -4.65 1.46
N THR A 218 -23.49 -4.80 2.74
CA THR A 218 -22.52 -4.73 3.85
C THR A 218 -22.64 -5.99 4.71
N PRO A 219 -21.75 -6.23 5.69
CA PRO A 219 -21.91 -7.31 6.64
C PRO A 219 -23.23 -7.28 7.43
N PHE A 220 -23.94 -6.14 7.44
CA PHE A 220 -25.10 -5.87 8.27
C PHE A 220 -26.42 -5.84 7.50
N THR A 221 -26.38 -6.00 6.17
CA THR A 221 -27.60 -5.95 5.37
C THR A 221 -28.45 -7.21 5.56
N SER A 222 -29.77 -7.05 5.49
CA SER A 222 -30.75 -8.14 5.66
C SER A 222 -31.19 -8.78 4.34
N TYR A 223 -30.83 -8.19 3.21
CA TYR A 223 -31.12 -8.71 1.87
C TYR A 223 -29.95 -9.54 1.32
N ASN A 224 -30.17 -10.15 0.16
CA ASN A 224 -29.18 -10.89 -0.61
C ASN A 224 -29.35 -10.55 -2.11
N PRO A 225 -28.55 -11.11 -3.02
CA PRO A 225 -28.64 -10.71 -4.42
C PRO A 225 -29.96 -11.10 -5.12
N ASP A 226 -30.74 -12.06 -4.58
CA ASP A 226 -32.02 -12.48 -5.17
C ASP A 226 -33.17 -11.52 -4.84
N ASN A 227 -33.06 -10.72 -3.78
CA ASN A 227 -34.09 -9.78 -3.34
C ASN A 227 -33.58 -8.33 -3.14
N TYR A 228 -32.43 -8.04 -3.74
CA TYR A 228 -31.79 -6.73 -3.78
C TYR A 228 -32.67 -5.69 -4.47
N THR A 229 -32.66 -4.48 -3.92
CA THR A 229 -33.17 -3.26 -4.54
C THR A 229 -32.30 -2.10 -4.07
N PHE A 230 -32.10 -1.11 -4.92
CA PHE A 230 -31.36 0.11 -4.56
C PHE A 230 -31.93 0.77 -3.30
N GLU A 231 -33.25 0.82 -3.15
CA GLU A 231 -33.92 1.48 -2.02
C GLU A 231 -33.59 0.80 -0.68
N LYS A 232 -33.67 -0.55 -0.60
CA LYS A 232 -33.24 -1.31 0.58
C LYS A 232 -31.76 -1.11 0.90
N ALA A 233 -30.92 -1.08 -0.14
CA ALA A 233 -29.49 -0.88 0.02
C ALA A 233 -29.20 0.51 0.60
N LEU A 234 -29.84 1.53 0.05
CA LEU A 234 -29.70 2.92 0.51
C LEU A 234 -30.18 3.06 1.96
N GLU A 235 -31.34 2.49 2.31
CA GLU A 235 -31.85 2.52 3.69
C GLU A 235 -30.88 1.87 4.70
N GLN A 236 -30.21 0.78 4.31
CA GLN A 236 -29.31 0.02 5.19
C GLN A 236 -27.84 0.46 5.12
N SER A 237 -27.54 1.49 4.32
CA SER A 237 -26.18 1.99 4.11
C SER A 237 -25.72 3.06 5.12
N THR A 238 -26.64 3.56 5.96
CA THR A 238 -26.32 4.60 6.96
C THR A 238 -25.37 4.07 8.03
N ILE A 239 -24.61 4.97 8.68
CA ILE A 239 -23.60 4.58 9.65
C ILE A 239 -24.19 3.85 10.86
N GLU A 240 -25.41 4.19 11.29
CA GLU A 240 -26.10 3.58 12.42
C GLU A 240 -26.52 2.12 12.15
N LYS A 241 -26.63 1.74 10.88
CA LYS A 241 -26.92 0.37 10.44
C LYS A 241 -25.66 -0.45 10.21
N ARG A 242 -24.49 0.17 10.31
CA ARG A 242 -23.19 -0.42 10.00
C ARG A 242 -22.28 -0.43 11.23
N THR A 243 -22.83 -0.85 12.38
CA THR A 243 -22.08 -0.92 13.64
C THR A 243 -21.99 -2.35 14.15
N TYR A 244 -20.92 -2.62 14.90
CA TYR A 244 -20.74 -3.87 15.63
C TYR A 244 -20.35 -3.59 17.07
N ALA A 245 -20.67 -4.54 17.96
CA ALA A 245 -20.24 -4.51 19.35
C ALA A 245 -18.80 -4.99 19.45
N ILE A 246 -17.86 -4.09 19.71
CA ILE A 246 -16.45 -4.46 19.86
C ILE A 246 -16.17 -4.98 21.29
N PRO A 247 -15.54 -6.16 21.46
CA PRO A 247 -15.14 -6.63 22.78
C PRO A 247 -13.98 -5.78 23.36
N PRO A 248 -13.77 -5.78 24.70
CA PRO A 248 -14.54 -6.53 25.70
C PRO A 248 -15.78 -5.77 26.22
N TYR A 249 -15.91 -4.47 25.95
CA TYR A 249 -16.97 -3.63 26.54
C TYR A 249 -18.23 -3.53 25.70
N ASN A 250 -18.25 -4.12 24.51
CA ASN A 250 -19.38 -4.11 23.57
C ASN A 250 -19.83 -2.70 23.13
N SER A 251 -18.90 -1.73 23.14
CA SER A 251 -19.14 -0.40 22.57
C SER A 251 -19.49 -0.55 21.09
N GLN A 252 -20.42 0.27 20.58
CA GLN A 252 -20.77 0.25 19.17
C GLN A 252 -19.74 1.06 18.37
N ILE A 253 -19.09 0.41 17.42
CA ILE A 253 -18.12 1.03 16.51
C ILE A 253 -18.59 0.81 15.06
N PRO A 254 -18.52 1.84 14.20
CA PRO A 254 -18.79 1.68 12.78
C PRO A 254 -17.83 0.72 12.07
N ASP A 255 -18.29 0.10 10.99
CA ASP A 255 -17.49 -0.71 10.07
C ASP A 255 -17.88 -0.36 8.64
N LEU A 256 -16.90 0.17 7.89
CA LEU A 256 -17.14 0.64 6.53
C LEU A 256 -16.89 -0.43 5.45
N SER A 257 -16.85 -1.72 5.80
CA SER A 257 -16.80 -2.81 4.82
C SER A 257 -18.07 -2.85 3.95
N TYR A 258 -17.91 -3.22 2.68
CA TYR A 258 -19.00 -3.39 1.72
C TYR A 258 -18.58 -4.25 0.52
N LEU A 259 -19.56 -4.76 -0.19
CA LEU A 259 -19.41 -5.45 -1.47
C LEU A 259 -20.12 -4.62 -2.53
N VAL A 260 -19.52 -4.48 -3.71
CA VAL A 260 -20.15 -3.80 -4.84
C VAL A 260 -19.91 -4.53 -6.16
N GLU A 261 -20.92 -4.55 -7.01
CA GLU A 261 -20.84 -4.96 -8.41
C GLU A 261 -21.22 -3.78 -9.32
N LEU A 262 -20.24 -3.25 -10.06
CA LEU A 262 -20.49 -2.18 -11.03
C LEU A 262 -20.92 -2.75 -12.40
N ALA A 263 -20.20 -3.77 -12.89
CA ALA A 263 -20.42 -4.39 -14.19
C ALA A 263 -19.60 -5.70 -14.33
N ASN A 264 -19.79 -6.41 -15.46
CA ASN A 264 -18.91 -7.47 -15.97
C ASN A 264 -18.73 -8.70 -15.05
N ASP A 265 -19.71 -9.03 -14.22
CA ASP A 265 -19.64 -10.16 -13.28
C ASP A 265 -18.46 -10.08 -12.30
N VAL A 266 -17.97 -8.86 -11.99
CA VAL A 266 -16.88 -8.63 -11.05
C VAL A 266 -17.41 -8.05 -9.75
N TRP A 267 -17.14 -8.76 -8.65
CA TRP A 267 -17.46 -8.33 -7.29
C TRP A 267 -16.22 -7.79 -6.62
N PHE A 268 -16.31 -6.57 -6.08
CA PHE A 268 -15.27 -5.95 -5.28
C PHE A 268 -15.65 -6.02 -3.81
N LEU A 269 -14.91 -6.81 -3.03
CA LEU A 269 -15.09 -6.97 -1.59
C LEU A 269 -14.12 -6.03 -0.87
N ALA A 270 -14.65 -4.87 -0.46
CA ALA A 270 -13.92 -3.86 0.32
C ALA A 270 -14.02 -4.20 1.80
N ILE A 271 -12.89 -4.48 2.44
CA ILE A 271 -12.83 -4.82 3.87
C ILE A 271 -12.19 -3.66 4.63
N ASP A 272 -12.90 -3.15 5.64
CA ASP A 272 -12.37 -2.22 6.63
C ASP A 272 -11.66 -3.02 7.74
N GLY A 273 -10.35 -3.14 7.61
CA GLY A 273 -9.49 -3.84 8.55
C GLY A 273 -9.12 -3.04 9.80
N ASN A 274 -9.56 -1.78 9.95
CA ASN A 274 -9.22 -0.98 11.11
C ASN A 274 -9.85 -1.58 12.37
N VAL A 275 -9.04 -1.80 13.41
CA VAL A 275 -9.52 -2.26 14.72
C VAL A 275 -9.08 -1.30 15.82
N TYR A 276 -10.06 -0.72 16.50
CA TYR A 276 -9.84 0.20 17.60
C TYR A 276 -10.02 -0.54 18.92
N VAL A 277 -9.00 -1.27 19.36
CA VAL A 277 -9.08 -2.03 20.63
C VAL A 277 -9.46 -1.06 21.77
N PRO A 278 -10.58 -1.29 22.48
CA PRO A 278 -11.05 -0.38 23.52
C PRO A 278 -10.15 -0.42 24.75
N LYS A 279 -9.90 0.75 25.35
CA LYS A 279 -9.32 0.90 26.69
C LYS A 279 -10.45 0.95 27.73
N GLU A 280 -10.10 0.81 29.01
CA GLU A 280 -11.07 0.78 30.12
C GLU A 280 -12.04 1.98 30.12
N GLY A 281 -11.55 3.19 29.80
CA GLY A 281 -12.38 4.39 29.73
C GLY A 281 -13.53 4.30 28.72
N ALA A 282 -13.47 3.40 27.72
CA ALA A 282 -14.53 3.20 26.74
C ALA A 282 -15.82 2.64 27.37
N LYS A 283 -15.72 2.01 28.55
CA LYS A 283 -16.87 1.51 29.32
C LYS A 283 -17.85 2.63 29.68
N GLU A 284 -17.32 3.77 30.12
CA GLU A 284 -18.13 4.93 30.56
C GLU A 284 -18.28 5.97 29.45
N ARG A 285 -17.25 6.12 28.62
CA ARG A 285 -17.17 7.16 27.59
C ARG A 285 -16.85 6.54 26.23
N PRO A 286 -17.77 5.75 25.64
CA PRO A 286 -17.53 5.01 24.39
C PRO A 286 -17.41 5.90 23.15
N LYS A 287 -17.84 7.17 23.22
CA LYS A 287 -17.67 8.13 22.10
C LYS A 287 -16.41 8.97 22.21
N ASN A 288 -15.59 8.78 23.26
CA ASN A 288 -14.34 9.52 23.41
C ASN A 288 -13.23 8.77 22.62
N PRO A 289 -12.66 9.37 21.56
CA PRO A 289 -11.65 8.72 20.73
C PRO A 289 -10.38 8.33 21.49
N GLN A 290 -10.04 9.02 22.59
CA GLN A 290 -8.85 8.72 23.38
C GLN A 290 -8.93 7.38 24.12
N ASN A 291 -10.14 6.86 24.28
CA ASN A 291 -10.42 5.56 24.90
C ASN A 291 -10.19 4.38 23.95
N TYR A 292 -9.59 4.61 22.78
CA TYR A 292 -9.31 3.59 21.79
C TYR A 292 -7.84 3.61 21.37
N ASN A 293 -7.27 2.44 21.15
CA ASN A 293 -5.95 2.31 20.55
C ASN A 293 -5.98 2.73 19.08
N SER A 294 -4.83 3.11 18.53
CA SER A 294 -4.71 3.34 17.08
C SER A 294 -4.72 2.00 16.34
N PRO A 295 -5.31 1.91 15.13
CA PRO A 295 -5.48 0.65 14.43
C PRO A 295 -4.17 0.23 13.72
N GLY A 296 -3.15 -0.16 14.49
CA GLY A 296 -1.86 -0.59 13.93
C GLY A 296 -1.69 -2.10 13.80
N GLY A 297 -2.58 -2.90 14.40
CA GLY A 297 -2.43 -4.36 14.52
C GLY A 297 -2.98 -5.19 13.36
N GLY A 298 -3.59 -4.54 12.36
CA GLY A 298 -4.11 -5.18 11.15
C GLY A 298 -5.00 -6.41 11.40
N TYR A 299 -4.86 -7.41 10.54
CA TYR A 299 -5.72 -8.60 10.54
C TYR A 299 -5.61 -9.46 11.80
N ASN A 300 -4.48 -9.42 12.53
CA ASN A 300 -4.34 -10.13 13.80
C ASN A 300 -5.42 -9.69 14.80
N GLN A 301 -5.79 -8.41 14.78
CA GLN A 301 -6.87 -7.87 15.61
C GLN A 301 -8.26 -8.12 15.02
N VAL A 302 -8.39 -8.26 13.70
CA VAL A 302 -9.66 -8.64 13.04
C VAL A 302 -10.12 -10.01 13.53
N LEU A 303 -9.21 -10.98 13.65
CA LEU A 303 -9.53 -12.34 14.12
C LEU A 303 -10.18 -12.35 15.51
N THR A 304 -9.87 -11.36 16.35
CA THR A 304 -10.34 -11.32 17.74
C THR A 304 -11.50 -10.35 17.94
N HIS A 305 -11.55 -9.24 17.21
CA HIS A 305 -12.49 -8.13 17.46
C HIS A 305 -13.51 -7.87 16.33
N LYS A 306 -13.27 -8.34 15.09
CA LYS A 306 -14.15 -8.15 13.92
C LYS A 306 -14.51 -9.50 13.25
N LYS A 307 -14.81 -10.51 14.07
CA LYS A 307 -15.10 -11.90 13.60
C LYS A 307 -16.26 -11.98 12.60
N HIS A 308 -17.19 -11.03 12.61
CA HIS A 308 -18.28 -10.96 11.63
C HIS A 308 -17.78 -10.83 10.19
N LEU A 309 -16.61 -10.22 9.97
CA LEU A 309 -16.03 -10.07 8.63
C LEU A 309 -15.66 -11.41 7.99
N ILE A 310 -15.14 -12.36 8.77
CA ILE A 310 -14.76 -13.70 8.25
C ILE A 310 -16.03 -14.48 7.86
N ALA A 311 -17.05 -14.42 8.71
CA ALA A 311 -18.34 -15.05 8.45
C ALA A 311 -19.03 -14.44 7.22
N TRP A 312 -18.99 -13.12 7.07
CA TRP A 312 -19.55 -12.42 5.92
C TRP A 312 -18.75 -12.70 4.64
N ALA A 313 -17.42 -12.63 4.66
CA ALA A 313 -16.59 -12.98 3.51
C ALA A 313 -16.85 -14.41 3.01
N THR A 314 -17.07 -15.35 3.92
CA THR A 314 -17.48 -16.73 3.56
C THR A 314 -18.79 -16.75 2.78
N LYS A 315 -19.81 -15.99 3.22
CA LYS A 315 -21.11 -15.88 2.53
C LYS A 315 -20.95 -15.23 1.15
N VAL A 316 -20.20 -14.13 1.06
CA VAL A 316 -19.90 -13.44 -0.21
C VAL A 316 -19.25 -14.39 -1.21
N VAL A 317 -18.23 -15.14 -0.78
CA VAL A 317 -17.54 -16.11 -1.64
C VAL A 317 -18.49 -17.20 -2.14
N GLN A 318 -19.38 -17.71 -1.27
CA GLN A 318 -20.37 -18.71 -1.65
C GLN A 318 -21.34 -18.17 -2.72
N GLU A 319 -21.86 -16.95 -2.53
CA GLU A 319 -22.76 -16.32 -3.50
C GLU A 319 -22.04 -15.95 -4.81
N ALA A 320 -20.80 -15.47 -4.75
CA ALA A 320 -19.98 -15.21 -5.92
C ALA A 320 -19.81 -16.48 -6.76
N LYS A 321 -19.51 -17.62 -6.12
CA LYS A 321 -19.39 -18.92 -6.79
C LYS A 321 -20.70 -19.39 -7.40
N LYS A 322 -21.79 -19.33 -6.64
CA LYS A 322 -23.15 -19.70 -7.10
C LYS A 322 -23.53 -18.93 -8.37
N ARG A 323 -23.11 -17.66 -8.48
CA ARG A 323 -23.44 -16.75 -9.58
C ARG A 323 -22.35 -16.65 -10.65
N GLY A 324 -21.24 -17.37 -10.48
CA GLY A 324 -20.11 -17.36 -11.40
C GLY A 324 -19.41 -15.99 -11.49
N LYS A 325 -19.40 -15.21 -10.42
CA LYS A 325 -18.74 -13.90 -10.30
C LYS A 325 -17.24 -14.07 -10.05
N THR A 326 -16.44 -13.15 -10.58
CA THR A 326 -15.03 -13.00 -10.20
C THR A 326 -14.97 -12.10 -8.97
N LEU A 327 -14.54 -12.64 -7.83
CA LEU A 327 -14.39 -11.89 -6.58
C LEU A 327 -12.95 -11.36 -6.46
N ILE A 328 -12.83 -10.05 -6.23
CA ILE A 328 -11.58 -9.36 -5.93
C ILE A 328 -11.74 -8.74 -4.55
N ALA A 329 -10.98 -9.23 -3.57
CA ALA A 329 -10.95 -8.62 -2.25
C ALA A 329 -9.86 -7.56 -2.17
N PHE A 330 -10.09 -6.51 -1.40
CA PHE A 330 -9.05 -5.54 -1.07
C PHE A 330 -9.31 -4.93 0.31
N SER A 331 -8.23 -4.58 0.98
CA SER A 331 -8.24 -3.91 2.28
C SER A 331 -6.94 -3.17 2.47
N HIS A 332 -6.83 -2.39 3.53
CA HIS A 332 -5.59 -1.69 3.81
C HIS A 332 -4.44 -2.62 4.23
N TYR A 333 -4.71 -3.60 5.10
CA TYR A 333 -3.68 -4.44 5.70
C TYR A 333 -3.41 -5.71 4.90
N PRO A 334 -2.17 -6.23 4.86
CA PRO A 334 -1.89 -7.54 4.28
C PRO A 334 -2.57 -8.68 5.05
N MET A 335 -3.03 -9.70 4.33
CA MET A 335 -3.55 -10.96 4.91
C MET A 335 -2.48 -12.07 5.01
N VAL A 336 -1.40 -11.96 4.25
CA VAL A 336 -0.27 -12.90 4.22
C VAL A 336 0.97 -12.18 4.71
N GLU A 337 1.93 -12.90 5.30
CA GLU A 337 3.21 -12.28 5.63
C GLU A 337 3.86 -11.67 4.37
N PHE A 338 4.60 -10.58 4.58
CA PHE A 338 5.16 -9.76 3.50
C PHE A 338 6.69 -9.65 3.60
N ASN A 339 7.33 -10.62 4.25
CA ASN A 339 8.78 -10.69 4.44
C ASN A 339 9.36 -11.94 3.77
N ASP A 340 8.70 -12.54 2.77
CA ASP A 340 9.16 -13.75 2.06
C ASP A 340 9.55 -14.92 2.98
N ASP A 341 8.71 -15.19 3.98
CA ASP A 341 8.95 -16.21 5.01
C ASP A 341 10.23 -15.97 5.84
N ALA A 342 10.80 -14.77 5.80
CA ALA A 342 12.00 -14.39 6.54
C ALA A 342 11.72 -13.87 7.96
N SER A 343 10.46 -13.69 8.36
CA SER A 343 10.09 -13.05 9.63
C SER A 343 10.79 -13.68 10.85
N GLU A 344 10.87 -15.01 10.93
CA GLU A 344 11.56 -15.70 12.02
C GLU A 344 13.08 -15.45 12.02
N MET A 345 13.69 -15.28 10.85
CA MET A 345 15.10 -14.93 10.74
C MET A 345 15.32 -13.44 11.06
N MET A 346 14.40 -12.56 10.65
CA MET A 346 14.42 -11.15 10.99
C MET A 346 14.33 -10.92 12.50
N LYS A 347 13.49 -11.69 13.21
CA LYS A 347 13.43 -11.66 14.69
C LYS A 347 14.76 -12.02 15.34
N LYS A 348 15.48 -13.00 14.79
CA LYS A 348 16.80 -13.40 15.31
C LYS A 348 17.85 -12.29 15.12
N LEU A 349 17.89 -11.69 13.93
CA LEU A 349 18.86 -10.64 13.63
C LEU A 349 18.52 -9.32 14.33
N PHE A 350 17.31 -8.81 14.12
CA PHE A 350 16.94 -7.46 14.52
C PHE A 350 16.28 -7.42 15.92
N GLY A 351 15.55 -8.47 16.29
CA GLY A 351 14.73 -8.54 17.51
C GLY A 351 13.23 -8.53 17.21
N GLU A 352 12.43 -9.02 18.17
CA GLU A 352 10.98 -9.27 18.01
C GLU A 352 10.15 -8.05 17.57
N ASP A 353 10.47 -6.86 18.11
CA ASP A 353 9.70 -5.64 17.87
C ASP A 353 10.31 -4.72 16.79
N LYS A 354 11.37 -5.15 16.11
CA LYS A 354 12.08 -4.35 15.08
C LYS A 354 11.48 -4.55 13.70
N MET A 355 11.87 -3.70 12.74
CA MET A 355 11.47 -3.82 11.33
C MET A 355 9.94 -3.92 11.14
N GLN A 356 9.17 -3.32 12.07
CA GLN A 356 7.71 -3.40 12.11
C GLN A 356 7.13 -4.83 12.17
N LEU A 357 7.88 -5.81 12.69
CA LEU A 357 7.47 -7.22 12.74
C LEU A 357 6.16 -7.47 13.51
N HIS A 358 5.80 -6.59 14.47
CA HIS A 358 4.50 -6.63 15.16
C HIS A 358 3.28 -6.46 14.23
N ARG A 359 3.48 -5.97 13.00
CA ARG A 359 2.43 -5.78 11.98
C ARG A 359 2.24 -6.98 11.07
N VAL A 360 3.14 -7.96 11.12
CA VAL A 360 3.08 -9.15 10.26
C VAL A 360 1.85 -9.96 10.65
N PRO A 361 0.94 -10.26 9.69
CA PRO A 361 -0.20 -11.13 9.97
C PRO A 361 0.29 -12.54 10.33
N THR A 362 -0.35 -13.19 11.29
CA THR A 362 -0.06 -14.58 11.62
C THR A 362 -0.52 -15.51 10.49
N GLU A 363 0.06 -16.71 10.41
CA GLU A 363 -0.38 -17.73 9.43
C GLU A 363 -1.88 -18.07 9.55
N GLU A 364 -2.43 -17.98 10.77
CA GLU A 364 -3.86 -18.19 11.03
C GLU A 364 -4.74 -17.20 10.26
N VAL A 365 -4.31 -15.95 10.07
CA VAL A 365 -5.04 -14.97 9.25
C VAL A 365 -5.18 -15.48 7.82
N ALA A 366 -4.06 -15.83 7.18
CA ALA A 366 -4.04 -16.29 5.81
C ALA A 366 -4.87 -17.57 5.65
N GLN A 367 -4.78 -18.49 6.61
CA GLN A 367 -5.50 -19.74 6.59
C GLN A 367 -7.02 -19.52 6.67
N LEU A 368 -7.50 -18.71 7.61
CA LEU A 368 -8.93 -18.47 7.78
C LEU A 368 -9.58 -17.81 6.56
N PHE A 369 -8.91 -16.82 5.94
CA PHE A 369 -9.43 -16.17 4.74
C PHE A 369 -9.35 -17.08 3.50
N ALA A 370 -8.30 -17.89 3.36
CA ALA A 370 -8.22 -18.90 2.31
C ALA A 370 -9.32 -19.98 2.48
N GLU A 371 -9.62 -20.39 3.71
CA GLU A 371 -10.69 -21.34 4.03
C GLU A 371 -12.08 -20.76 3.75
N ALA A 372 -12.31 -19.49 4.12
CA ALA A 372 -13.48 -18.72 3.69
C ALA A 372 -13.60 -18.64 2.15
N GLY A 373 -12.49 -18.86 1.45
CA GLY A 373 -12.40 -18.99 0.01
C GLY A 373 -12.11 -17.67 -0.70
N VAL A 374 -11.63 -16.66 0.03
CA VAL A 374 -10.97 -15.50 -0.55
C VAL A 374 -9.67 -15.98 -1.17
N GLN A 375 -9.49 -15.71 -2.46
CA GLN A 375 -8.36 -16.22 -3.22
C GLN A 375 -7.42 -15.12 -3.70
N LEU A 376 -7.96 -13.96 -4.07
CA LEU A 376 -7.19 -12.81 -4.54
C LEU A 376 -7.49 -11.62 -3.64
N HIS A 377 -6.45 -11.08 -3.02
CA HIS A 377 -6.52 -9.95 -2.12
C HIS A 377 -5.46 -8.90 -2.50
N PHE A 378 -5.84 -7.62 -2.48
CA PHE A 378 -4.93 -6.49 -2.69
C PHE A 378 -4.83 -5.67 -1.41
N ALA A 379 -3.60 -5.33 -1.02
CA ALA A 379 -3.33 -4.57 0.20
C ALA A 379 -2.18 -3.58 0.03
N GLY A 380 -2.07 -2.67 1.00
CA GLY A 380 -1.03 -1.65 1.08
C GLY A 380 -0.38 -1.65 2.44
N HIS A 381 -0.45 -0.52 3.16
CA HIS A 381 -0.04 -0.29 4.55
C HIS A 381 1.47 -0.29 4.80
N MET A 382 2.18 -1.26 4.25
CA MET A 382 3.62 -1.41 4.44
C MET A 382 4.45 -0.55 3.47
N HIS A 383 3.80 0.05 2.47
CA HIS A 383 4.43 0.83 1.39
C HIS A 383 5.42 0.02 0.54
N ILE A 384 5.23 -1.30 0.45
CA ILE A 384 6.12 -2.20 -0.28
C ILE A 384 5.43 -2.79 -1.52
N ASN A 385 6.23 -3.13 -2.53
CA ASN A 385 5.83 -3.95 -3.66
C ASN A 385 6.21 -5.41 -3.40
N ASP A 386 5.22 -6.29 -3.26
CA ASP A 386 5.44 -7.70 -2.93
C ASP A 386 4.23 -8.59 -3.32
N THR A 387 4.42 -9.90 -3.38
CA THR A 387 3.36 -10.91 -3.57
C THR A 387 3.47 -12.04 -2.55
N GLY A 388 2.58 -12.04 -1.54
CA GLY A 388 2.45 -13.15 -0.58
C GLY A 388 1.59 -14.28 -1.13
N ILE A 389 2.04 -15.53 -1.00
CA ILE A 389 1.31 -16.72 -1.46
C ILE A 389 1.18 -17.75 -0.33
N ARG A 390 -0.04 -18.23 -0.10
CA ARG A 390 -0.31 -19.40 0.75
C ARG A 390 -1.14 -20.44 0.01
N GLN A 391 -0.77 -21.70 0.15
CA GLN A 391 -1.49 -22.85 -0.36
C GLN A 391 -1.65 -23.88 0.74
N TYR A 392 -2.86 -24.39 0.91
CA TYR A 392 -3.20 -25.32 1.97
C TYR A 392 -3.53 -26.71 1.42
N LYS A 393 -3.38 -27.75 2.26
CA LYS A 393 -3.58 -29.16 1.88
C LYS A 393 -4.99 -29.46 1.36
N ASN A 394 -5.99 -28.65 1.74
CA ASN A 394 -7.37 -28.74 1.29
C ASN A 394 -7.61 -28.11 -0.11
N GLY A 395 -6.55 -27.68 -0.79
CA GLY A 395 -6.61 -27.06 -2.12
C GLY A 395 -7.02 -25.58 -2.12
N LYS A 396 -7.18 -24.96 -0.94
CA LYS A 396 -7.40 -23.51 -0.81
C LYS A 396 -6.08 -22.76 -0.97
N ALA A 397 -6.16 -21.55 -1.51
CA ALA A 397 -5.02 -20.68 -1.66
C ALA A 397 -5.43 -19.22 -1.50
N LEU A 398 -4.47 -18.39 -1.11
CA LEU A 398 -4.59 -16.94 -1.00
C LEU A 398 -3.37 -16.29 -1.66
N PHE A 399 -3.64 -15.38 -2.59
CA PHE A 399 -2.67 -14.49 -3.20
C PHE A 399 -2.90 -13.09 -2.63
N ASN A 400 -1.93 -12.57 -1.89
CA ASN A 400 -1.95 -11.21 -1.34
C ASN A 400 -0.99 -10.33 -2.14
N ILE A 401 -1.53 -9.42 -2.93
CA ILE A 401 -0.75 -8.51 -3.77
C ILE A 401 -0.55 -7.21 -2.99
N GLN A 402 0.68 -6.94 -2.58
CA GLN A 402 1.05 -5.67 -1.96
C GLN A 402 1.25 -4.60 -3.03
N ILE A 403 0.58 -3.47 -2.84
CA ILE A 403 0.62 -2.32 -3.74
C ILE A 403 1.69 -1.35 -3.19
N PRO A 404 2.70 -0.98 -3.99
CA PRO A 404 3.64 0.05 -3.59
C PRO A 404 2.92 1.38 -3.35
N SER A 405 3.43 2.17 -2.40
CA SER A 405 2.92 3.53 -2.17
C SER A 405 3.47 4.49 -3.23
N LEU A 406 2.68 5.51 -3.59
CA LEU A 406 3.19 6.62 -4.40
C LEU A 406 4.16 7.53 -3.62
N ALA A 407 4.20 7.41 -2.31
CA ALA A 407 4.96 8.26 -1.39
C ALA A 407 6.24 7.61 -0.88
N ALA A 408 6.62 6.43 -1.37
CA ALA A 408 7.81 5.69 -0.93
C ALA A 408 8.53 5.04 -2.12
N TYR A 409 9.76 4.56 -1.89
CA TYR A 409 10.53 3.84 -2.90
C TYR A 409 10.07 2.37 -3.00
N ILE A 410 9.81 1.81 -4.19
CA ILE A 410 9.73 2.47 -5.51
C ILE A 410 8.30 2.97 -5.73
N PRO A 411 8.08 4.23 -6.14
CA PRO A 411 6.74 4.77 -6.29
C PRO A 411 6.02 4.08 -7.44
N GLY A 412 4.80 3.62 -7.21
CA GLY A 412 4.06 2.90 -8.24
C GLY A 412 2.61 2.61 -7.88
N TYR A 413 1.92 1.95 -8.81
CA TYR A 413 0.58 1.42 -8.61
C TYR A 413 0.41 0.09 -9.34
N LYS A 414 -0.65 -0.68 -9.04
CA LYS A 414 -0.89 -1.99 -9.66
C LYS A 414 -2.02 -1.93 -10.68
N ILE A 415 -1.91 -2.72 -11.75
CA ILE A 415 -3.00 -2.99 -12.68
C ILE A 415 -3.32 -4.49 -12.64
N LEU A 416 -4.58 -4.82 -12.38
CA LEU A 416 -5.14 -6.14 -12.60
C LEU A 416 -5.85 -6.17 -13.95
N THR A 417 -5.50 -7.11 -14.81
CA THR A 417 -6.23 -7.40 -16.05
C THR A 417 -6.87 -8.78 -15.96
N ILE A 418 -8.20 -8.83 -15.98
CA ILE A 418 -8.97 -10.07 -16.00
C ILE A 418 -8.91 -10.63 -17.43
N GLN A 419 -8.15 -11.70 -17.63
CA GLN A 419 -8.06 -12.37 -18.93
C GLN A 419 -9.26 -13.30 -19.15
N ASN A 420 -9.69 -13.98 -18.10
CA ASN A 420 -10.93 -14.76 -18.00
C ASN A 420 -11.20 -15.11 -16.52
N LYS A 421 -12.30 -15.83 -16.24
CA LYS A 421 -12.72 -16.19 -14.86
C LYS A 421 -11.67 -16.91 -14.02
N ASN A 422 -10.69 -17.58 -14.65
CA ASN A 422 -9.66 -18.36 -13.96
C ASN A 422 -8.26 -17.78 -14.10
N LYS A 423 -8.09 -16.67 -14.81
CA LYS A 423 -6.78 -16.15 -15.18
C LYS A 423 -6.77 -14.64 -15.12
N VAL A 424 -5.90 -14.12 -14.28
CA VAL A 424 -5.66 -12.69 -14.15
C VAL A 424 -4.18 -12.39 -14.37
N GLN A 425 -3.89 -11.18 -14.85
CA GLN A 425 -2.54 -10.66 -14.99
C GLN A 425 -2.38 -9.46 -14.08
N ILE A 426 -1.27 -9.42 -13.34
CA ILE A 426 -0.85 -8.29 -12.54
C ILE A 426 0.31 -7.59 -13.26
N GLU A 427 0.31 -6.26 -13.23
CA GLU A 427 1.40 -5.41 -13.71
C GLU A 427 1.62 -4.29 -12.68
N THR A 428 2.87 -4.07 -12.30
CA THR A 428 3.27 -2.91 -11.50
C THR A 428 3.73 -1.79 -12.42
N VAL A 429 3.12 -0.62 -12.27
CA VAL A 429 3.50 0.58 -13.01
C VAL A 429 4.32 1.47 -12.10
N VAL A 430 5.62 1.53 -12.36
CA VAL A 430 6.54 2.43 -11.66
C VAL A 430 6.37 3.86 -12.16
N LEU A 431 6.28 4.81 -11.22
CA LEU A 431 6.29 6.25 -11.49
C LEU A 431 7.74 6.76 -11.52
N ASP A 432 8.35 6.73 -12.70
CA ASP A 432 9.70 7.29 -12.89
C ASP A 432 9.71 8.82 -12.83
N SER A 433 8.90 9.44 -13.69
CA SER A 433 8.86 10.88 -13.91
C SER A 433 7.50 11.44 -13.52
N VAL A 434 7.50 12.42 -12.60
CA VAL A 434 6.29 13.10 -12.11
C VAL A 434 6.39 14.58 -12.43
N ALA A 435 5.42 15.14 -13.14
CA ALA A 435 5.41 16.57 -13.44
C ALA A 435 5.25 17.39 -12.14
N GLY A 436 6.10 18.40 -11.94
CA GLY A 436 5.99 19.32 -10.81
C GLY A 436 6.60 18.81 -9.49
N PHE A 437 7.21 17.62 -9.41
CA PHE A 437 7.79 17.13 -8.14
C PHE A 437 8.88 18.06 -7.56
N LYS A 438 9.59 18.82 -8.41
CA LYS A 438 10.61 19.79 -8.00
C LYS A 438 10.05 21.15 -7.55
N THR A 439 8.73 21.36 -7.66
CA THR A 439 8.11 22.67 -7.44
C THR A 439 8.40 23.23 -6.05
N LEU A 440 8.60 22.36 -5.05
CA LEU A 440 8.86 22.76 -3.66
C LEU A 440 10.34 22.90 -3.32
N PHE A 441 11.28 22.57 -4.22
CA PHE A 441 12.71 22.56 -3.92
C PHE A 441 13.24 23.92 -3.41
N PRO A 442 12.86 25.08 -3.98
CA PRO A 442 13.31 26.37 -3.43
C PRO A 442 12.84 26.64 -2.00
N LEU A 443 11.73 26.04 -1.58
CA LEU A 443 11.25 26.15 -0.19
C LEU A 443 12.09 25.27 0.75
N TYR A 444 12.47 24.07 0.30
CA TYR A 444 13.40 23.21 1.04
C TYR A 444 14.80 23.82 1.13
N GLU A 445 15.26 24.55 0.12
CA GLU A 445 16.52 25.30 0.21
C GLU A 445 16.49 26.37 1.30
N GLN A 446 15.35 27.05 1.50
CA GLN A 446 15.18 28.00 2.60
C GLN A 446 15.22 27.30 3.96
N GLU A 447 14.55 26.14 4.09
CA GLU A 447 14.65 25.30 5.28
C GLU A 447 16.09 24.88 5.55
N TYR A 448 16.82 24.42 4.53
CA TYR A 448 18.21 24.01 4.66
C TYR A 448 19.07 25.16 5.17
N ALA A 449 18.97 26.35 4.55
CA ALA A 449 19.71 27.53 4.96
C ALA A 449 19.38 27.97 6.39
N TYR A 450 18.12 27.82 6.80
CA TYR A 450 17.70 28.04 8.19
C TYR A 450 18.41 27.07 9.14
N LEU A 451 18.32 25.76 8.86
CA LEU A 451 18.91 24.70 9.69
C LEU A 451 20.43 24.85 9.79
N GLU A 452 21.11 25.17 8.69
CA GLU A 452 22.55 25.41 8.62
C GLU A 452 22.96 26.59 9.49
N ARG A 453 22.29 27.74 9.33
CA ARG A 453 22.56 28.94 10.14
C ARG A 453 22.34 28.68 11.63
N THR A 454 21.32 27.90 11.98
CA THR A 454 21.04 27.53 13.37
C THR A 454 21.88 26.37 13.89
N LYS A 455 22.72 25.77 13.05
CA LYS A 455 23.56 24.60 13.35
C LYS A 455 22.73 23.43 13.89
N ASP A 456 21.59 23.15 13.27
CA ASP A 456 20.75 22.01 13.66
C ASP A 456 21.52 20.70 13.42
N PRO A 457 21.72 19.85 14.45
CA PRO A 457 22.50 18.61 14.33
C PRO A 457 21.81 17.55 13.45
N LYS A 458 20.54 17.77 13.09
CA LYS A 458 19.74 16.90 12.24
C LYS A 458 19.46 17.56 10.88
N ILE A 459 20.29 18.49 10.44
CA ILE A 459 20.27 18.96 9.06
C ILE A 459 20.43 17.77 8.10
N TRP A 460 19.60 17.74 7.07
CA TRP A 460 19.54 16.65 6.10
C TRP A 460 20.59 16.82 4.99
N ASP A 461 20.79 15.80 4.14
CA ASP A 461 21.74 15.88 3.01
C ASP A 461 21.12 16.64 1.82
N LYS A 462 21.75 17.75 1.42
CA LYS A 462 21.25 18.62 0.34
C LYS A 462 21.20 17.91 -1.02
N GLY A 463 21.97 16.84 -1.23
CA GLY A 463 22.06 16.11 -2.49
C GLY A 463 20.73 15.56 -3.01
N ILE A 464 19.75 15.32 -2.14
CA ILE A 464 18.39 14.92 -2.56
C ILE A 464 17.72 15.93 -3.51
N LEU A 465 18.05 17.22 -3.41
CA LEU A 465 17.51 18.27 -4.30
C LEU A 465 18.12 18.24 -5.71
N GLU A 466 19.15 17.42 -5.94
CA GLU A 466 19.75 17.20 -7.27
C GLU A 466 19.00 16.14 -8.09
N SER A 467 18.04 15.42 -7.46
CA SER A 467 17.28 14.34 -8.08
C SER A 467 16.69 14.75 -9.42
N LYS A 468 16.90 13.97 -10.49
CA LYS A 468 16.49 14.31 -11.86
C LYS A 468 15.04 13.98 -12.13
N ASN A 469 14.56 12.88 -11.57
CA ASN A 469 13.18 12.41 -11.67
C ASN A 469 12.66 11.97 -10.28
N TYR A 470 11.41 11.51 -10.24
CA TYR A 470 10.74 11.18 -8.98
C TYR A 470 11.24 9.86 -8.38
N HIS A 471 11.62 8.90 -9.24
CA HIS A 471 12.29 7.68 -8.82
C HIS A 471 13.62 7.99 -8.10
N GLU A 472 14.48 8.85 -8.65
CA GLU A 472 15.72 9.25 -7.98
C GLU A 472 15.44 9.94 -6.63
N PHE A 473 14.40 10.79 -6.56
CA PHE A 473 14.01 11.49 -5.32
C PHE A 473 13.55 10.52 -4.22
N THR A 474 12.68 9.56 -4.56
CA THR A 474 12.23 8.53 -3.62
C THR A 474 13.35 7.57 -3.22
N ASN A 475 14.27 7.26 -4.12
CA ASN A 475 15.46 6.47 -3.81
C ASN A 475 16.40 7.19 -2.83
N TRP A 476 16.60 8.51 -3.00
CA TRP A 476 17.30 9.34 -2.02
C TRP A 476 16.59 9.38 -0.67
N HIS A 477 15.26 9.48 -0.67
CA HIS A 477 14.46 9.42 0.55
C HIS A 477 14.66 8.09 1.30
N LEU A 478 14.63 6.94 0.62
CA LEU A 478 14.94 5.65 1.23
C LEU A 478 16.37 5.61 1.79
N LYS A 479 17.36 6.11 1.04
CA LYS A 479 18.77 6.15 1.49
C LYS A 479 18.90 6.94 2.79
N GLU A 480 18.25 8.09 2.89
CA GLU A 480 18.24 8.92 4.09
C GLU A 480 17.48 8.27 5.25
N LEU A 481 16.39 7.54 4.99
CA LEU A 481 15.71 6.75 6.01
C LEU A 481 16.60 5.63 6.56
N VAL A 482 17.31 4.92 5.70
CA VAL A 482 18.28 3.90 6.11
C VAL A 482 19.34 4.52 7.00
N ARG A 483 19.97 5.61 6.53
CA ARG A 483 21.05 6.30 7.23
C ARG A 483 20.63 6.87 8.59
N SER A 484 19.49 7.57 8.62
CA SER A 484 19.09 8.41 9.76
C SER A 484 18.09 7.76 10.72
N ARG A 485 17.39 6.70 10.29
CA ARG A 485 16.32 6.07 11.08
C ARG A 485 16.52 4.58 11.24
N PHE A 486 16.54 3.80 10.16
CA PHE A 486 16.51 2.33 10.27
C PHE A 486 17.80 1.78 10.90
N LEU A 487 18.97 2.28 10.49
CA LEU A 487 20.24 1.89 11.10
C LEU A 487 20.32 2.22 12.60
N GLU A 488 19.61 3.24 13.09
CA GLU A 488 19.60 3.55 14.53
C GLU A 488 18.58 2.69 15.27
N LYS A 489 17.38 2.52 14.70
CA LYS A 489 16.24 1.93 15.40
C LYS A 489 16.20 0.41 15.33
N ASP A 490 16.58 -0.18 14.21
CA ASP A 490 16.30 -1.59 13.89
C ASP A 490 17.55 -2.47 13.90
N TRP A 491 18.73 -1.92 13.56
CA TRP A 491 19.94 -2.71 13.36
C TRP A 491 20.74 -2.94 14.65
N PRO A 492 21.23 -4.18 14.92
CA PRO A 492 22.13 -4.43 16.05
C PRO A 492 23.41 -3.61 15.95
N THR A 493 23.77 -2.90 17.02
CA THR A 493 24.89 -1.94 17.02
C THR A 493 26.21 -2.56 16.54
N ALA A 494 26.54 -3.77 17.01
CA ALA A 494 27.78 -4.45 16.62
C ALA A 494 27.78 -4.83 15.14
N PHE A 495 26.67 -5.39 14.65
CA PHE A 495 26.55 -5.82 13.26
C PHE A 495 26.54 -4.64 12.28
N LYS A 496 25.77 -3.59 12.60
CA LYS A 496 25.84 -2.30 11.89
C LYS A 496 27.26 -1.77 11.82
N SER A 497 27.98 -1.73 12.94
CA SER A 497 29.34 -1.19 12.99
C SER A 497 30.33 -1.99 12.14
N PHE A 498 30.14 -3.30 12.04
CA PHE A 498 30.90 -4.16 11.13
C PHE A 498 30.59 -3.82 9.67
N MET A 499 29.32 -3.81 9.27
CA MET A 499 28.91 -3.57 7.89
C MET A 499 29.34 -2.18 7.40
N LEU A 500 29.17 -1.13 8.22
CA LEU A 500 29.51 0.24 7.83
C LEU A 500 31.02 0.48 7.62
N LYS A 501 31.88 -0.40 8.14
CA LYS A 501 33.34 -0.32 7.95
C LYS A 501 33.84 -1.19 6.80
N ALA A 502 33.02 -2.12 6.32
CA ALA A 502 33.46 -3.13 5.39
C ALA A 502 33.41 -2.63 3.93
N THR A 503 34.46 -2.92 3.19
CA THR A 503 34.53 -2.80 1.73
C THR A 503 33.98 -4.05 1.03
N ALA A 504 33.68 -3.96 -0.27
CA ALA A 504 33.33 -5.12 -1.09
C ALA A 504 34.33 -6.28 -0.95
N SER A 505 35.63 -5.98 -1.04
CA SER A 505 36.69 -7.00 -0.95
C SER A 505 36.74 -7.66 0.43
N GLU A 506 36.56 -6.89 1.51
CA GLU A 506 36.52 -7.44 2.87
C GLU A 506 35.29 -8.32 3.10
N LEU A 507 34.13 -7.94 2.56
CA LEU A 507 32.91 -8.76 2.63
C LEU A 507 33.06 -10.06 1.84
N LEU A 508 33.64 -10.03 0.64
CA LEU A 508 33.94 -11.23 -0.14
C LEU A 508 34.90 -12.16 0.61
N ALA A 509 35.95 -11.61 1.23
CA ALA A 509 36.91 -12.37 2.03
C ALA A 509 36.28 -12.94 3.31
N PHE A 510 35.46 -12.15 4.01
CA PHE A 510 34.70 -12.58 5.19
C PHE A 510 33.76 -13.74 4.83
N ALA A 511 33.10 -13.65 3.68
CA ALA A 511 32.21 -14.65 3.11
C ALA A 511 32.91 -15.95 2.62
N LYS A 512 34.25 -16.02 2.70
CA LYS A 512 35.07 -17.15 2.23
C LYS A 512 34.94 -17.42 0.73
N VAL A 513 34.67 -16.39 -0.06
CA VAL A 513 34.69 -16.48 -1.53
C VAL A 513 36.10 -16.85 -2.00
N SER A 514 36.21 -17.61 -3.10
CA SER A 514 37.51 -18.09 -3.58
C SER A 514 38.46 -16.93 -3.94
N PRO A 515 39.78 -17.06 -3.68
CA PRO A 515 40.75 -15.99 -3.98
C PRO A 515 40.71 -15.49 -5.42
N SER A 516 40.52 -16.38 -6.39
CA SER A 516 40.38 -16.03 -7.82
C SER A 516 39.19 -15.11 -8.11
N LYS A 517 38.08 -15.30 -7.38
CA LYS A 517 36.89 -14.47 -7.51
C LYS A 517 37.05 -13.15 -6.76
N ILE A 518 37.72 -13.15 -5.61
CA ILE A 518 38.06 -11.91 -4.90
C ILE A 518 38.93 -11.02 -5.79
N GLU A 519 39.96 -11.59 -6.42
CA GLU A 519 40.84 -10.86 -7.34
C GLU A 519 40.09 -10.27 -8.53
N LYS A 520 39.08 -10.98 -9.07
CA LYS A 520 38.19 -10.48 -10.14
C LYS A 520 37.46 -9.20 -9.72
N TYR A 521 37.03 -9.10 -8.47
CA TYR A 521 36.18 -8.01 -7.95
C TYR A 521 36.95 -7.04 -7.02
N LYS A 522 38.28 -7.04 -7.05
CA LYS A 522 39.10 -6.22 -6.14
C LYS A 522 38.93 -4.70 -6.29
N ASN A 523 38.49 -4.25 -7.48
CA ASN A 523 38.34 -2.83 -7.82
C ASN A 523 36.90 -2.32 -7.64
N GLU A 524 36.02 -3.13 -7.05
CA GLU A 524 34.65 -2.72 -6.73
C GLU A 524 34.66 -1.63 -5.67
N ASN A 525 33.82 -0.61 -5.86
CA ASN A 525 33.78 0.57 -5.00
C ASN A 525 32.59 0.59 -4.04
N TRP A 526 31.73 -0.43 -4.08
CA TRP A 526 30.61 -0.56 -3.17
C TRP A 526 31.07 -1.01 -1.77
N THR A 527 30.28 -0.66 -0.76
CA THR A 527 30.59 -0.83 0.66
C THR A 527 29.51 -1.64 1.37
N GLY A 528 29.74 -2.05 2.61
CA GLY A 528 28.69 -2.68 3.40
C GLY A 528 27.49 -1.77 3.66
N PHE A 529 27.63 -0.43 3.59
CA PHE A 529 26.46 0.46 3.57
C PHE A 529 25.64 0.28 2.30
N ASP A 530 26.27 0.15 1.13
CA ASP A 530 25.55 -0.10 -0.13
C ASP A 530 24.79 -1.44 -0.07
N MET A 531 25.39 -2.48 0.52
CA MET A 531 24.70 -3.77 0.71
C MET A 531 23.51 -3.65 1.68
N ILE A 532 23.61 -2.84 2.73
CA ILE A 532 22.48 -2.54 3.62
C ILE A 532 21.39 -1.75 2.89
N PHE A 533 21.77 -0.75 2.11
CA PHE A 533 20.82 0.06 1.36
C PHE A 533 20.09 -0.78 0.30
N ASP A 534 20.81 -1.61 -0.44
CA ASP A 534 20.25 -2.53 -1.43
C ASP A 534 19.37 -3.62 -0.77
N PHE A 535 19.67 -4.04 0.46
CA PHE A 535 18.77 -4.88 1.27
C PHE A 535 17.41 -4.19 1.53
N HIS A 536 17.43 -2.90 1.90
CA HIS A 536 16.19 -2.13 2.09
C HIS A 536 15.47 -1.83 0.78
N ARG A 537 16.20 -1.68 -0.33
CA ARG A 537 15.60 -1.56 -1.66
C ARG A 537 14.83 -2.82 -2.04
N LEU A 538 15.41 -4.00 -1.82
CA LEU A 538 14.73 -5.29 -2.04
C LEU A 538 13.54 -5.46 -1.09
N TYR A 539 13.70 -5.13 0.19
CA TYR A 539 12.58 -5.15 1.14
C TYR A 539 11.41 -4.26 0.70
N SER A 540 11.70 -3.10 0.09
CA SER A 540 10.66 -2.15 -0.30
C SER A 540 10.05 -2.42 -1.68
N ALA A 541 10.84 -2.93 -2.63
CA ALA A 541 10.44 -2.97 -4.03
C ALA A 541 10.59 -4.34 -4.71
N ASP A 542 11.11 -5.35 -4.01
CA ASP A 542 11.33 -6.71 -4.50
C ASP A 542 12.03 -6.71 -5.88
N GLU A 543 11.53 -7.41 -6.90
CA GLU A 543 12.23 -7.57 -8.18
C GLU A 543 12.44 -6.25 -8.93
N LEU A 544 11.65 -5.20 -8.63
CA LEU A 544 11.84 -3.87 -9.20
C LEU A 544 13.17 -3.22 -8.74
N ALA A 545 13.65 -3.57 -7.54
CA ALA A 545 14.92 -3.06 -7.02
C ALA A 545 16.13 -3.58 -7.81
N LEU A 546 16.01 -4.71 -8.51
CA LEU A 546 17.13 -5.34 -9.21
C LEU A 546 17.74 -4.41 -10.27
N LYS A 547 16.91 -3.59 -10.93
CA LYS A 547 17.37 -2.59 -11.91
C LYS A 547 18.28 -1.54 -11.27
N ASP A 548 17.95 -1.10 -10.07
CA ASP A 548 18.66 -0.06 -9.32
C ASP A 548 19.92 -0.57 -8.61
N ILE A 549 19.96 -1.88 -8.30
CA ILE A 549 21.12 -2.54 -7.71
C ILE A 549 22.14 -2.92 -8.80
N GLY A 550 21.66 -3.36 -9.96
CA GLY A 550 22.47 -3.78 -11.10
C GLY A 550 22.90 -5.25 -11.03
N GLU A 551 22.96 -5.90 -12.20
CA GLU A 551 23.20 -7.34 -12.33
C GLU A 551 24.55 -7.78 -11.75
N ASP A 552 25.62 -7.00 -12.00
CA ASP A 552 26.97 -7.32 -11.52
C ASP A 552 27.06 -7.31 -10.00
N ARG A 553 26.45 -6.29 -9.36
CA ARG A 553 26.40 -6.18 -7.90
C ARG A 553 25.54 -7.29 -7.30
N MET A 554 24.41 -7.61 -7.93
CA MET A 554 23.56 -8.73 -7.53
C MET A 554 24.27 -10.08 -7.62
N HIS A 555 25.11 -10.29 -8.65
CA HIS A 555 25.93 -11.49 -8.76
C HIS A 555 26.91 -11.62 -7.59
N GLN A 556 27.55 -10.52 -7.19
CA GLN A 556 28.47 -10.49 -6.05
C GLN A 556 27.75 -10.77 -4.73
N TYR A 557 26.57 -10.20 -4.50
CA TYR A 557 25.75 -10.51 -3.33
C TYR A 557 25.36 -11.98 -3.27
N LYS A 558 24.91 -12.57 -4.39
CA LYS A 558 24.60 -14.01 -4.47
C LYS A 558 25.83 -14.88 -4.16
N MET A 559 27.02 -14.47 -4.62
CA MET A 559 28.26 -15.16 -4.27
C MET A 559 28.58 -15.10 -2.78
N ILE A 560 28.47 -13.91 -2.16
CA ILE A 560 28.68 -13.69 -0.72
C ILE A 560 27.72 -14.57 0.09
N ILE A 561 26.42 -14.48 -0.21
CA ILE A 561 25.35 -15.18 0.50
C ILE A 561 25.55 -16.69 0.45
N ASN A 562 25.78 -17.25 -0.73
CA ASN A 562 25.94 -18.69 -0.91
C ASN A 562 27.22 -19.21 -0.24
N SER A 563 28.35 -18.54 -0.50
CA SER A 563 29.64 -18.93 0.07
C SER A 563 29.62 -18.89 1.60
N TYR A 564 29.04 -17.84 2.18
CA TYR A 564 28.99 -17.70 3.62
C TYR A 564 28.02 -18.67 4.29
N THR A 565 26.86 -18.91 3.67
CA THR A 565 25.89 -19.89 4.17
C THR A 565 26.51 -21.29 4.24
N ASP A 566 27.27 -21.69 3.22
CA ASP A 566 27.94 -23.00 3.18
C ASP A 566 29.09 -23.11 4.19
N TYR A 567 29.82 -22.01 4.39
CA TYR A 567 30.87 -21.93 5.42
C TYR A 567 30.27 -22.01 6.83
N TYR A 568 29.25 -21.20 7.13
CA TYR A 568 28.64 -21.10 8.45
C TYR A 568 28.07 -22.44 8.92
N LYS A 569 27.39 -23.17 8.04
CA LYS A 569 26.82 -24.51 8.35
C LYS A 569 27.86 -25.55 8.78
N LYS A 570 29.12 -25.38 8.39
CA LYS A 570 30.23 -26.29 8.75
C LYS A 570 30.99 -25.84 9.99
N LYS A 571 30.66 -24.68 10.54
CA LYS A 571 31.38 -24.07 11.66
C LYS A 571 30.77 -24.55 12.99
N ALA A 572 31.62 -25.13 13.84
CA ALA A 572 31.19 -25.64 15.14
C ALA A 572 30.83 -24.53 16.15
N ASN A 573 31.64 -23.46 16.21
CA ASN A 573 31.50 -22.36 17.17
C ASN A 573 31.57 -21.01 16.44
N PRO A 574 30.45 -20.50 15.87
CA PRO A 574 30.41 -19.19 15.25
C PRO A 574 30.47 -18.08 16.31
N THR A 575 31.15 -16.97 15.98
CA THR A 575 31.09 -15.74 16.77
C THR A 575 29.74 -15.04 16.58
N ALA A 576 29.42 -14.05 17.43
CA ALA A 576 28.20 -13.26 17.30
C ALA A 576 28.12 -12.52 15.95
N ALA A 577 29.22 -11.90 15.51
CA ALA A 577 29.28 -11.22 14.21
C ALA A 577 29.06 -12.18 13.04
N GLU A 578 29.60 -13.40 13.15
CA GLU A 578 29.37 -14.44 12.15
C GLU A 578 27.91 -14.91 12.12
N THR A 579 27.30 -15.04 13.29
CA THR A 579 25.89 -15.40 13.43
C THR A 579 25.00 -14.33 12.79
N SER A 580 25.20 -13.05 13.13
CA SER A 580 24.43 -11.95 12.53
C SER A 580 24.62 -11.84 11.03
N PHE A 581 25.84 -12.09 10.51
CA PHE A 581 26.06 -12.08 9.06
C PHE A 581 25.36 -13.25 8.36
N TYR A 582 25.26 -14.41 9.02
CA TYR A 582 24.50 -15.56 8.50
C TYR A 582 22.99 -15.27 8.47
N GLU A 583 22.46 -14.69 9.55
CA GLU A 583 21.04 -14.31 9.62
C GLU A 583 20.72 -13.25 8.56
N PHE A 584 21.58 -12.24 8.40
CA PHE A 584 21.46 -11.24 7.33
C PHE A 584 21.47 -11.87 5.95
N CYS A 585 22.45 -12.74 5.64
CA CYS A 585 22.51 -13.45 4.38
C CYS A 585 21.27 -14.34 4.14
N SER A 586 20.71 -14.91 5.20
CA SER A 586 19.52 -15.76 5.12
C SER A 586 18.27 -14.95 4.79
N ILE A 587 18.07 -13.79 5.41
CA ILE A 587 16.96 -12.88 5.10
C ILE A 587 17.11 -12.32 3.68
N PHE A 588 18.31 -11.85 3.33
CA PHE A 588 18.59 -11.36 1.98
C PHE A 588 18.29 -12.46 0.94
N LYS A 589 18.67 -13.71 1.23
CA LYS A 589 18.35 -14.84 0.35
C LYS A 589 16.84 -15.06 0.20
N SER A 590 16.04 -14.90 1.25
CA SER A 590 14.59 -14.99 1.15
C SER A 590 14.04 -13.96 0.16
N PHE A 591 14.43 -12.69 0.29
CA PHE A 591 14.01 -11.62 -0.63
C PHE A 591 14.43 -11.90 -2.09
N LEU A 592 15.56 -12.57 -2.31
CA LEU A 592 15.99 -12.95 -3.67
C LEU A 592 15.26 -14.13 -4.28
N ASN A 593 14.43 -14.83 -3.49
CA ASN A 593 13.60 -15.94 -3.93
C ASN A 593 12.10 -15.66 -3.68
N ALA A 594 11.74 -14.38 -3.52
CA ALA A 594 10.37 -13.91 -3.40
C ALA A 594 9.52 -14.33 -4.61
N ALA A 595 8.20 -14.26 -4.44
CA ALA A 595 7.30 -14.46 -5.57
C ALA A 595 7.34 -13.27 -6.53
N PRO A 596 7.03 -13.45 -7.83
CA PRO A 596 6.99 -12.33 -8.78
C PRO A 596 6.06 -11.19 -8.31
N SER A 597 6.48 -9.95 -8.54
CA SER A 597 5.78 -8.74 -8.06
C SER A 597 5.70 -7.61 -9.09
N ASP A 598 6.39 -7.67 -10.23
CA ASP A 598 6.29 -6.73 -11.34
C ASP A 598 5.17 -7.15 -12.30
N LYS A 599 5.43 -8.17 -13.14
CA LYS A 599 4.48 -8.60 -14.18
C LYS A 599 4.35 -10.11 -14.24
N PHE A 600 3.19 -10.60 -13.83
CA PHE A 600 2.94 -12.03 -13.70
C PHE A 600 1.47 -12.37 -13.91
N ILE A 601 1.21 -13.66 -14.02
CA ILE A 601 -0.12 -14.22 -14.25
C ILE A 601 -0.48 -15.15 -13.11
N ILE A 602 -1.68 -14.98 -12.55
CA ILE A 602 -2.25 -15.92 -11.58
C ILE A 602 -3.30 -16.79 -12.28
N ASN A 603 -3.14 -18.10 -12.16
CA ASN A 603 -4.16 -19.09 -12.51
C ASN A 603 -4.96 -19.47 -11.26
N LEU A 604 -6.13 -18.85 -11.11
CA LEU A 604 -7.05 -19.05 -9.99
C LEU A 604 -7.64 -20.47 -9.95
N ARG A 605 -7.65 -21.23 -11.05
CA ARG A 605 -8.12 -22.62 -11.02
C ARG A 605 -7.07 -23.58 -10.47
N ARG A 606 -5.79 -23.33 -10.80
CA ARG A 606 -4.67 -24.20 -10.41
C ARG A 606 -3.91 -23.70 -9.18
N ASN A 607 -4.24 -22.51 -8.69
CA ASN A 607 -3.50 -21.81 -7.65
C ASN A 607 -2.02 -21.60 -8.01
N THR A 608 -1.69 -21.29 -9.26
CA THR A 608 -0.29 -21.08 -9.70
C THR A 608 -0.02 -19.66 -10.15
N ILE A 609 1.22 -19.21 -9.97
CA ILE A 609 1.76 -17.96 -10.50
C ILE A 609 2.76 -18.27 -11.63
N HIS A 610 2.80 -17.44 -12.67
CA HIS A 610 3.62 -17.61 -13.87
C HIS A 610 4.18 -16.30 -14.39
#